data_AF-A0A820KHH8-F1
#
_entry.id   AF-A0A820KHH8-F1
#
_cell.length_a   1.000
_cell.length_b   1.000
_cell.length_c   1.000
_cell.angle_alpha   90.00
_cell.angle_beta   90.00
_cell.angle_gamma   90.00
#
_symmetry.space_group_name_H-M   'P 1'
#
loop_
_entity.id
_entity.type
_entity.pdbx_description
1 polymer ?
#
loop_
_entity_poly.entity_id
_entity_poly.type
_entity_poly.pdbx_seq_one_letter_code
_entity_poly.pdbx_strand_id
1 'polypeptide(L)'
;DAGYDYGVTRKRQSNMIQYCHSKKMNIIMNAWNPDDVFARTNVALNSNDTYLLESYLVSNGNYLSLTDWKIKADKCAKYQKFLNVKMTCLSTPNTNDQFTQAWFGTAMYNFDYFQATEITYSSSNNKLAFTPNPSSSYGSYWQSDLISSNDTIKSFSRSTKSWILKIAGDGASWSYGTFTANG
;
A
#
# COMPACT_ATOMS: atom_id res chain seq x y z
N ASP A 1 -3.57 7.55 -15.98
CA ASP A 1 -4.89 7.27 -16.56
C ASP A 1 -5.06 5.77 -16.68
N ALA A 2 -5.90 5.16 -15.84
CA ALA A 2 -5.93 3.71 -15.65
C ALA A 2 -7.34 3.10 -15.59
N GLY A 3 -8.38 3.86 -15.20
CA GLY A 3 -9.72 3.32 -15.01
C GLY A 3 -10.43 2.99 -16.32
N TYR A 4 -10.71 1.70 -16.56
CA TYR A 4 -11.48 1.25 -17.72
C TYR A 4 -12.92 1.79 -17.71
N ASP A 5 -13.45 2.06 -16.52
CA ASP A 5 -14.73 2.74 -16.25
C ASP A 5 -14.80 4.15 -16.84
N TYR A 6 -13.65 4.78 -17.12
CA TYR A 6 -13.55 6.08 -17.80
C TYR A 6 -13.19 5.96 -19.29
N GLY A 7 -13.39 4.77 -19.89
CA GLY A 7 -13.11 4.52 -21.31
C GLY A 7 -11.61 4.40 -21.65
N VAL A 8 -10.75 4.22 -20.63
CA VAL A 8 -9.33 3.97 -20.82
C VAL A 8 -9.14 2.60 -21.46
N THR A 9 -8.29 2.50 -22.47
CA THR A 9 -7.95 1.22 -23.10
C THR A 9 -6.54 0.78 -22.74
N ARG A 10 -6.25 -0.52 -22.81
CA ARG A 10 -4.88 -1.04 -22.65
C ARG A 10 -3.91 -0.38 -23.62
N LYS A 11 -4.33 -0.17 -24.87
CA LYS A 11 -3.52 0.52 -25.89
C LYS A 11 -3.18 1.94 -25.47
N ARG A 12 -4.16 2.70 -24.95
CA ARG A 12 -3.94 4.08 -24.45
C ARG A 12 -2.97 4.09 -23.27
N GLN A 13 -3.13 3.20 -22.30
CA GLN A 13 -2.21 3.05 -21.16
C GLN A 13 -0.79 2.77 -21.66
N SER A 14 -0.62 1.72 -22.47
CA SER A 14 0.70 1.30 -22.95
C SER A 14 1.37 2.36 -23.81
N ASN A 15 0.63 3.08 -24.67
CA ASN A 15 1.18 4.17 -25.48
C ASN A 15 1.75 5.30 -24.60
N MET A 16 1.02 5.70 -23.55
CA MET A 16 1.51 6.74 -22.63
C MET A 16 2.71 6.26 -21.81
N ILE A 17 2.68 5.02 -21.34
CA ILE A 17 3.80 4.42 -20.60
C ILE A 17 5.06 4.39 -21.46
N GLN A 18 4.94 3.87 -22.69
CA GLN A 18 6.05 3.79 -23.63
C GLN A 18 6.58 5.18 -24.02
N TYR A 19 5.70 6.17 -24.17
CA TYR A 19 6.11 7.54 -24.41
C TYR A 19 6.95 8.08 -23.24
N CYS A 20 6.50 7.92 -21.99
CA CYS A 20 7.26 8.32 -20.81
C CYS A 20 8.61 7.60 -20.73
N HIS A 21 8.65 6.29 -20.96
CA HIS A 21 9.90 5.53 -21.00
C HIS A 21 10.84 5.99 -22.12
N SER A 22 10.32 6.37 -23.30
CA SER A 22 11.11 6.96 -24.39
C SER A 22 11.78 8.28 -24.00
N LYS A 23 11.21 8.97 -23.01
CA LYS A 23 11.74 10.19 -22.40
C LYS A 23 12.57 9.93 -21.14
N LYS A 24 12.87 8.66 -20.84
CA LYS A 24 13.62 8.22 -19.65
C LYS A 24 12.94 8.62 -18.33
N MET A 25 11.60 8.73 -18.34
CA MET A 25 10.81 9.03 -17.15
C MET A 25 10.28 7.75 -16.52
N ASN A 26 10.33 7.70 -15.18
CA ASN A 26 9.64 6.68 -14.41
C ASN A 26 8.18 7.08 -14.19
N ILE A 27 7.32 6.10 -13.98
CA ILE A 27 5.88 6.32 -13.86
C ILE A 27 5.42 5.94 -12.45
N ILE A 28 4.57 6.80 -11.88
CA ILE A 28 3.70 6.44 -10.75
C ILE A 28 2.30 6.29 -11.31
N MET A 29 1.75 5.07 -11.25
CA MET A 29 0.40 4.78 -11.74
C MET A 29 -0.52 4.46 -10.57
N ASN A 30 -1.73 5.01 -10.60
CA ASN A 30 -2.77 4.77 -9.62
C ASN A 30 -4.04 4.29 -10.31
N ALA A 31 -4.74 3.37 -9.63
CA ALA A 31 -6.11 2.98 -9.95
C ALA A 31 -6.83 2.57 -8.66
N TRP A 32 -8.16 2.68 -8.66
CA TRP A 32 -8.96 2.13 -7.57
C TRP A 32 -8.80 0.60 -7.48
N ASN A 33 -8.94 -0.08 -8.62
CA ASN A 33 -8.73 -1.51 -8.76
C ASN A 33 -7.37 -1.79 -9.44
N PRO A 34 -6.42 -2.49 -8.77
CA PRO A 34 -5.13 -2.85 -9.36
C PRO A 34 -5.24 -3.65 -10.67
N ASP A 35 -6.34 -4.39 -10.87
CA ASP A 35 -6.57 -5.17 -12.07
C ASP A 35 -6.70 -4.30 -13.33
N ASP A 36 -7.12 -3.04 -13.18
CA ASP A 36 -7.21 -2.08 -14.29
C ASP A 36 -5.82 -1.72 -14.85
N VAL A 37 -4.78 -1.88 -14.02
CA VAL A 37 -3.39 -1.70 -14.42
C VAL A 37 -2.75 -3.03 -14.79
N PHE A 38 -3.02 -4.11 -14.06
CA PHE A 38 -2.16 -5.30 -14.11
C PHE A 38 -2.78 -6.60 -14.63
N ALA A 39 -4.11 -6.77 -14.63
CA ALA A 39 -4.72 -8.10 -14.85
C ALA A 39 -4.62 -8.64 -16.28
N ARG A 40 -4.19 -7.82 -17.24
CA ARG A 40 -4.17 -8.15 -18.67
C ARG A 40 -2.76 -8.37 -19.19
N THR A 41 -2.65 -9.08 -20.31
CA THR A 41 -1.40 -9.21 -21.06
C THR A 41 -0.90 -7.85 -21.54
N ASN A 42 0.41 -7.73 -21.75
CA ASN A 42 1.08 -6.52 -22.24
C ASN A 42 1.04 -5.33 -21.28
N VAL A 43 1.22 -5.57 -19.98
CA VAL A 43 1.56 -4.51 -19.02
C VAL A 43 2.89 -3.88 -19.45
N ALA A 44 2.89 -2.58 -19.71
CA ALA A 44 4.08 -1.86 -20.17
C ALA A 44 4.94 -1.32 -19.02
N LEU A 45 4.46 -1.40 -17.77
CA LEU A 45 5.23 -1.01 -16.59
C LEU A 45 6.41 -1.97 -16.37
N ASN A 46 7.52 -1.43 -15.87
CA ASN A 46 8.75 -2.18 -15.56
C ASN A 46 9.22 -1.92 -14.12
N SER A 47 10.40 -2.43 -13.77
CA SER A 47 10.91 -2.38 -12.40
C SER A 47 11.35 -1.01 -11.88
N ASN A 48 11.38 0.00 -12.74
CA ASN A 48 11.60 1.38 -12.33
C ASN A 48 10.30 2.12 -12.05
N ASP A 49 9.17 1.57 -12.49
CA ASP A 49 7.85 2.15 -12.27
C ASP A 49 7.29 1.76 -10.91
N THR A 50 6.33 2.55 -10.45
CA THR A 50 5.69 2.40 -9.15
C THR A 50 4.18 2.42 -9.31
N TYR A 51 3.49 1.54 -8.60
CA TYR A 51 2.05 1.60 -8.43
C TYR A 51 1.69 2.20 -7.07
N LEU A 52 0.80 3.17 -7.09
CA LEU A 52 0.35 3.93 -5.94
C LEU A 52 -0.98 3.37 -5.42
N LEU A 53 -0.91 2.73 -4.25
CA LEU A 53 -2.05 2.27 -3.47
C LEU A 53 -2.54 3.41 -2.59
N GLU A 54 -3.49 4.21 -3.07
CA GLU A 54 -4.16 5.23 -2.27
C GLU A 54 -5.21 4.64 -1.35
N SER A 55 -5.53 5.41 -0.31
CA SER A 55 -6.46 5.02 0.76
C SER A 55 -6.03 3.68 1.35
N TYR A 56 -4.75 3.54 1.69
CA TYR A 56 -4.22 2.28 2.19
C TYR A 56 -4.44 2.15 3.69
N LEU A 57 -5.28 1.21 4.14
CA LEU A 57 -5.76 1.00 5.52
C LEU A 57 -6.54 2.16 6.15
N VAL A 58 -6.18 3.39 5.84
CA VAL A 58 -6.78 4.61 6.40
C VAL A 58 -7.06 5.60 5.29
N SER A 59 -8.29 6.10 5.26
CA SER A 59 -8.74 7.13 4.33
C SER A 59 -9.62 8.14 5.05
N ASN A 60 -9.33 9.41 4.83
CA ASN A 60 -10.03 10.55 5.41
C ASN A 60 -10.19 10.45 6.93
N GLY A 61 -9.14 10.02 7.62
CA GLY A 61 -9.13 9.86 9.07
C GLY A 61 -9.98 8.70 9.59
N ASN A 62 -10.38 7.78 8.72
CA ASN A 62 -11.14 6.59 9.07
C ASN A 62 -10.36 5.33 8.70
N TYR A 63 -10.41 4.31 9.56
CA TYR A 63 -9.94 2.98 9.21
C TYR A 63 -10.85 2.39 8.13
N LEU A 64 -10.25 1.68 7.19
CA LEU A 64 -10.96 0.91 6.18
C LEU A 64 -11.20 -0.52 6.65
N SER A 65 -12.07 -1.23 5.94
CA SER A 65 -12.28 -2.67 6.08
C SER A 65 -10.96 -3.42 5.93
N LEU A 66 -10.60 -4.21 6.94
CA LEU A 66 -9.37 -5.01 6.91
C LEU A 66 -9.46 -6.11 5.84
N THR A 67 -10.66 -6.64 5.61
CA THR A 67 -10.90 -7.65 4.57
C THR A 67 -10.67 -7.06 3.17
N ASP A 68 -11.26 -5.90 2.88
CA ASP A 68 -11.13 -5.27 1.56
C ASP A 68 -9.70 -4.79 1.31
N TRP A 69 -9.06 -4.26 2.36
CA TRP A 69 -7.65 -3.94 2.33
C TRP A 69 -6.79 -5.17 2.00
N LYS A 70 -7.01 -6.30 2.70
CA LYS A 70 -6.26 -7.54 2.50
C LYS A 70 -6.37 -8.03 1.08
N ILE A 71 -7.59 -8.03 0.51
CA ILE A 71 -7.84 -8.43 -0.88
C ILE A 71 -7.06 -7.53 -1.85
N LYS A 72 -7.09 -6.21 -1.66
CA LYS A 72 -6.35 -5.26 -2.51
C LYS A 72 -4.83 -5.46 -2.38
N ALA A 73 -4.33 -5.59 -1.15
CA ALA A 73 -2.91 -5.74 -0.88
C ALA A 73 -2.36 -7.09 -1.40
N ASP A 74 -3.10 -8.19 -1.26
CA ASP A 74 -2.71 -9.49 -1.83
C ASP A 74 -2.59 -9.44 -3.36
N LYS A 75 -3.53 -8.79 -4.03
CA LYS A 75 -3.44 -8.56 -5.48
C LYS A 75 -2.19 -7.77 -5.83
N CYS A 76 -1.93 -6.66 -5.15
CA CYS A 76 -0.74 -5.85 -5.39
C CYS A 76 0.55 -6.64 -5.14
N ALA A 77 0.65 -7.41 -4.05
CA ALA A 77 1.82 -8.23 -3.76
C ALA A 77 2.09 -9.30 -4.83
N LYS A 78 1.03 -9.92 -5.35
CA LYS A 78 1.12 -10.83 -6.50
C LYS A 78 1.68 -10.12 -7.73
N TYR A 79 1.19 -8.92 -8.05
CA TYR A 79 1.66 -8.14 -9.19
C TYR A 79 3.09 -7.61 -9.02
N GLN A 80 3.47 -7.17 -7.82
CA GLN A 80 4.84 -6.77 -7.49
C GLN A 80 5.80 -7.93 -7.78
N LYS A 81 5.48 -9.14 -7.29
CA LYS A 81 6.31 -10.33 -7.51
C LYS A 81 6.37 -10.75 -8.98
N PHE A 82 5.26 -10.63 -9.71
CA PHE A 82 5.18 -11.09 -11.10
C PHE A 82 5.81 -10.11 -12.10
N LEU A 83 5.65 -8.81 -11.88
CA LEU A 83 6.05 -7.75 -12.82
C LEU A 83 7.29 -6.98 -12.36
N ASN A 84 7.74 -7.20 -11.12
CA ASN A 84 8.82 -6.45 -10.48
C ASN A 84 8.58 -4.94 -10.37
N VAL A 85 7.31 -4.49 -10.48
CA VAL A 85 6.90 -3.08 -10.31
C VAL A 85 6.88 -2.74 -8.83
N LYS A 86 7.36 -1.55 -8.46
CA LYS A 86 7.40 -1.09 -7.07
C LYS A 86 6.01 -0.74 -6.56
N MET A 87 5.79 -0.87 -5.26
CA MET A 87 4.53 -0.53 -4.60
C MET A 87 4.74 0.62 -3.62
N THR A 88 3.95 1.68 -3.75
CA THR A 88 3.90 2.77 -2.76
C THR A 88 2.51 2.87 -2.16
N CYS A 89 2.44 2.96 -0.85
CA CYS A 89 1.20 3.10 -0.09
C CYS A 89 1.01 4.55 0.37
N LEU A 90 -0.21 5.08 0.21
CA LEU A 90 -0.57 6.41 0.68
C LEU A 90 -1.84 6.35 1.53
N SER A 91 -1.77 6.96 2.70
CA SER A 91 -2.86 7.01 3.68
C SER A 91 -3.12 8.44 4.15
N THR A 92 -4.32 8.71 4.66
CA THR A 92 -4.71 10.01 5.22
C THR A 92 -5.15 9.88 6.68
N PRO A 93 -4.21 9.64 7.62
CA PRO A 93 -4.49 9.48 9.03
C PRO A 93 -4.75 10.82 9.74
N ASN A 94 -5.63 10.79 10.75
CA ASN A 94 -5.84 11.88 11.71
C ASN A 94 -5.24 11.56 13.09
N THR A 95 -4.77 10.33 13.31
CA THR A 95 -4.19 9.89 14.59
C THR A 95 -2.88 9.14 14.38
N ASN A 96 -2.05 9.11 15.42
CA ASN A 96 -0.80 8.32 15.43
C ASN A 96 -1.06 6.82 15.24
N ASP A 97 -2.16 6.32 15.80
CA ASP A 97 -2.55 4.92 15.70
C ASP A 97 -2.87 4.54 14.24
N GLN A 98 -3.64 5.38 13.55
CA GLN A 98 -3.95 5.25 12.12
C GLN A 98 -2.70 5.27 11.24
N PHE A 99 -1.78 6.20 11.51
CA PHE A 99 -0.50 6.24 10.81
C PHE A 99 0.28 4.94 11.02
N THR A 100 0.39 4.49 12.28
CA THR A 100 1.17 3.32 12.68
C THR A 100 0.60 2.03 12.07
N GLN A 101 -0.72 1.90 12.04
CA GLN A 101 -1.44 0.84 11.33
C GLN A 101 -1.09 0.76 9.86
N ALA A 102 -1.23 1.88 9.14
CA ALA A 102 -0.96 1.95 7.72
C ALA A 102 0.52 1.65 7.40
N TRP A 103 1.41 2.14 8.25
CA TRP A 103 2.84 1.86 8.18
C TRP A 103 3.13 0.36 8.34
N PHE A 104 2.59 -0.29 9.38
CA PHE A 104 2.80 -1.72 9.60
C PHE A 104 2.14 -2.59 8.54
N GLY A 105 0.98 -2.21 8.02
CA GLY A 105 0.38 -2.89 6.88
C GLY A 105 1.28 -2.85 5.65
N THR A 106 1.90 -1.71 5.38
CA THR A 106 2.84 -1.55 4.25
C THR A 106 4.08 -2.43 4.45
N ALA A 107 4.67 -2.37 5.64
CA ALA A 107 5.82 -3.18 6.02
C ALA A 107 5.51 -4.67 5.95
N MET A 108 4.35 -5.12 6.43
CA MET A 108 3.90 -6.52 6.43
C MET A 108 3.89 -7.15 5.03
N TYR A 109 3.59 -6.36 4.00
CA TYR A 109 3.62 -6.80 2.61
C TYR A 109 4.98 -6.65 1.93
N ASN A 110 5.95 -6.01 2.59
CA ASN A 110 7.22 -5.62 1.98
C ASN A 110 7.03 -4.75 0.73
N PHE A 111 6.05 -3.84 0.79
CA PHE A 111 5.89 -2.79 -0.22
C PHE A 111 6.99 -1.73 -0.06
N ASP A 112 7.43 -1.19 -1.19
CA ASP A 112 8.67 -0.42 -1.31
C ASP A 112 8.64 0.90 -0.54
N TYR A 113 7.48 1.57 -0.52
CA TYR A 113 7.35 2.91 0.02
C TYR A 113 6.04 3.11 0.78
N PHE A 114 6.09 3.95 1.81
CA PHE A 114 4.93 4.41 2.57
C PHE A 114 4.99 5.93 2.73
N GLN A 115 3.85 6.58 2.59
CA GLN A 115 3.67 8.00 2.88
C GLN A 115 2.31 8.20 3.55
N ALA A 116 2.23 9.21 4.40
CA ALA A 116 0.96 9.77 4.86
C ALA A 116 0.81 11.23 4.40
N THR A 117 -0.41 11.66 4.16
CA THR A 117 -0.73 13.07 3.86
C THR A 117 -1.93 13.52 4.67
N GLU A 118 -2.16 14.82 4.70
CA GLU A 118 -3.32 15.44 5.34
C GLU A 118 -4.49 15.54 4.35
N ILE A 119 -5.72 15.31 4.83
CA ILE A 119 -6.97 15.48 4.06
C ILE A 119 -7.10 16.93 3.53
N THR A 120 -6.57 17.88 4.31
CA THR A 120 -6.67 19.31 4.04
C THR A 120 -5.52 19.85 3.18
N TYR A 121 -4.52 19.01 2.88
CA TYR A 121 -3.39 19.41 2.06
C TYR A 121 -3.83 19.73 0.63
N SER A 122 -3.45 20.90 0.14
CA SER A 122 -3.83 21.44 -1.16
C SER A 122 -5.33 21.71 -1.36
N SER A 123 -6.16 21.58 -0.32
CA SER A 123 -7.57 21.98 -0.34
C SER A 123 -7.82 23.23 0.51
N SER A 124 -7.41 23.23 1.79
CA SER A 124 -7.59 24.36 2.71
C SER A 124 -6.29 24.86 3.34
N ASN A 125 -5.19 24.12 3.22
CA ASN A 125 -3.85 24.58 3.58
C ASN A 125 -2.76 23.84 2.80
N ASN A 126 -1.49 24.21 3.02
CA ASN A 126 -0.30 23.59 2.45
C ASN A 126 0.60 22.94 3.52
N LYS A 127 0.00 22.50 4.64
CA LYS A 127 0.73 21.89 5.76
C LYS A 127 0.66 20.37 5.68
N LEU A 128 1.78 19.73 5.98
CA LEU A 128 1.87 18.29 6.20
C LEU A 128 2.32 18.06 7.63
N ALA A 129 1.63 17.19 8.38
CA ALA A 129 2.17 16.72 9.63
C ALA A 129 3.34 15.77 9.34
N PHE A 130 4.41 15.92 10.11
CA PHE A 130 5.48 14.94 10.11
C PHE A 130 5.19 13.91 11.20
N THR A 131 5.02 12.65 10.79
CA THR A 131 4.94 11.53 11.71
C THR A 131 6.17 10.65 11.50
N PRO A 132 7.04 10.47 12.51
CA PRO A 132 8.23 9.65 12.36
C PRO A 132 7.83 8.18 12.11
N ASN A 133 8.65 7.49 11.32
CA ASN A 133 8.48 6.05 11.13
C ASN A 133 8.48 5.33 12.49
N PRO A 134 7.54 4.41 12.76
CA PRO A 134 7.50 3.66 14.02
C PRO A 134 8.77 2.83 14.26
N SER A 135 9.47 2.44 13.18
CA SER A 135 10.78 1.81 13.26
C SER A 135 11.61 2.10 12.02
N SER A 136 12.94 2.06 12.14
CA SER A 136 13.89 2.11 11.02
C SER A 136 14.21 0.71 10.45
N SER A 137 13.82 -0.35 11.15
CA SER A 137 14.00 -1.73 10.70
C SER A 137 12.96 -2.65 11.33
N TYR A 138 12.48 -3.62 10.56
CA TYR A 138 11.60 -4.65 11.08
C TYR A 138 12.16 -6.07 10.98
N GLY A 139 13.48 -6.21 10.90
CA GLY A 139 14.18 -7.48 10.72
C GLY A 139 14.80 -7.63 9.33
N SER A 140 15.59 -8.68 9.14
CA SER A 140 16.38 -8.89 7.91
C SER A 140 15.72 -9.81 6.89
N TYR A 141 14.77 -10.66 7.30
CA TYR A 141 14.01 -11.55 6.42
C TYR A 141 12.67 -11.95 7.06
N TRP A 142 11.71 -12.30 6.21
CA TRP A 142 10.42 -12.84 6.60
C TRP A 142 10.53 -14.32 6.95
N GLN A 143 9.95 -14.74 8.07
CA GLN A 143 9.89 -16.16 8.44
C GLN A 143 8.94 -16.96 7.55
N SER A 144 7.97 -16.27 6.92
CA SER A 144 7.00 -16.84 5.99
C SER A 144 6.56 -15.80 4.96
N ASP A 145 6.23 -16.26 3.76
CA ASP A 145 5.51 -15.46 2.75
C ASP A 145 4.03 -15.25 3.10
N LEU A 146 3.50 -16.06 4.01
CA LEU A 146 2.10 -16.00 4.43
C LEU A 146 1.90 -14.95 5.52
N ILE A 147 0.81 -14.17 5.37
CA ILE A 147 0.27 -13.30 6.41
C ILE A 147 -0.80 -14.10 7.15
N SER A 148 -0.64 -14.23 8.47
CA SER A 148 -1.59 -14.92 9.34
C SER A 148 -2.80 -14.03 9.62
N SER A 149 -3.98 -14.64 9.71
CA SER A 149 -5.22 -13.98 10.14
C SER A 149 -5.67 -14.50 11.51
N ASN A 150 -6.37 -13.64 12.25
CA ASN A 150 -7.15 -14.03 13.41
C ASN A 150 -8.50 -13.35 13.35
N ASP A 151 -9.53 -14.13 13.05
CA ASP A 151 -10.88 -13.63 12.82
C ASP A 151 -11.58 -13.18 14.11
N THR A 152 -11.22 -13.78 15.25
CA THR A 152 -11.79 -13.44 16.57
C THR A 152 -11.51 -12.00 16.95
N ILE A 153 -10.27 -11.54 16.75
CA ILE A 153 -9.86 -10.16 17.06
C ILE A 153 -9.69 -9.30 15.81
N LYS A 154 -10.10 -9.82 14.65
CA LYS A 154 -9.98 -9.18 13.32
C LYS A 154 -8.61 -8.54 13.12
N SER A 155 -7.58 -9.39 13.04
CA SER A 155 -6.20 -8.94 12.91
C SER A 155 -5.41 -9.73 11.89
N PHE A 156 -4.38 -9.09 11.33
CA PHE A 156 -3.38 -9.73 10.50
C PHE A 156 -2.01 -9.58 11.12
N SER A 157 -1.15 -10.59 10.93
CA SER A 157 0.23 -10.54 11.38
C SER A 157 1.20 -11.23 10.44
N ARG A 158 2.46 -10.81 10.50
CA ARG A 158 3.56 -11.47 9.81
C ARG A 158 4.84 -11.33 10.62
N SER A 159 5.61 -12.41 10.66
CA SER A 159 6.84 -12.46 11.46
C SER A 159 8.08 -12.33 10.59
N THR A 160 9.05 -11.58 11.09
CA THR A 160 10.44 -11.62 10.67
C THR A 160 11.28 -12.39 11.68
N LYS A 161 12.58 -12.55 11.40
CA LYS A 161 13.54 -13.11 12.36
C LYS A 161 13.40 -12.51 13.76
N SER A 162 13.21 -11.20 13.84
CA SER A 162 13.34 -10.46 15.10
C SER A 162 12.00 -9.98 15.64
N TRP A 163 10.94 -9.98 14.84
CA TRP A 163 9.73 -9.25 15.17
C TRP A 163 8.46 -9.87 14.62
N ILE A 164 7.34 -9.60 15.28
CA ILE A 164 5.99 -9.87 14.78
C ILE A 164 5.32 -8.52 14.52
N LEU A 165 4.98 -8.28 13.26
CA LEU A 165 4.20 -7.12 12.85
C LEU A 165 2.74 -7.50 12.93
N LYS A 166 1.92 -6.63 13.52
CA LYS A 166 0.49 -6.85 13.65
C LYS A 166 -0.29 -5.58 13.32
N ILE A 167 -1.40 -5.76 12.61
CA ILE A 167 -2.47 -4.77 12.49
C ILE A 167 -3.77 -5.40 12.97
N ALA A 168 -4.69 -4.61 13.52
CA ALA A 168 -5.96 -5.09 14.04
C ALA A 168 -7.07 -4.07 13.80
N GLY A 169 -8.31 -4.36 14.21
CA GLY A 169 -9.39 -3.38 14.20
C GLY A 169 -9.96 -3.14 12.80
N ASP A 170 -10.95 -3.95 12.46
CA ASP A 170 -11.77 -3.79 11.27
C ASP A 170 -12.71 -2.58 11.40
N GLY A 171 -12.26 -1.40 10.97
CA GLY A 171 -13.08 -0.18 11.00
C GLY A 171 -13.41 0.35 12.41
N ALA A 172 -12.71 -0.09 13.46
CA ALA A 172 -12.99 0.30 14.85
C ALA A 172 -12.34 1.64 15.24
N SER A 173 -12.86 2.31 16.28
CA SER A 173 -12.34 3.60 16.80
C SER A 173 -10.97 3.54 17.49
N TRP A 174 -10.36 2.35 17.56
CA TRP A 174 -9.05 2.09 18.14
C TRP A 174 -8.46 0.84 17.53
N SER A 175 -7.19 0.87 17.13
CA SER A 175 -6.54 -0.32 16.59
C SER A 175 -5.01 -0.26 16.65
N TYR A 176 -4.39 -0.98 17.57
CA TYR A 176 -2.94 -0.92 17.70
C TYR A 176 -2.24 -1.71 16.59
N GLY A 177 -1.62 -0.97 15.68
CA GLY A 177 -0.49 -1.48 14.92
C GLY A 177 0.66 -1.69 15.90
N THR A 178 1.11 -2.94 16.09
CA THR A 178 2.13 -3.25 17.08
C THR A 178 3.30 -4.00 16.51
N PHE A 179 4.40 -3.88 17.26
CA PHE A 179 5.65 -4.52 17.02
C PHE A 179 6.09 -5.22 18.30
N THR A 180 6.15 -6.55 18.27
CA THR A 180 6.58 -7.34 19.43
C THR A 180 7.81 -8.14 19.05
N ALA A 181 8.82 -8.14 19.91
CA ALA A 181 10.03 -8.95 19.70
C ALA A 181 9.64 -10.42 19.54
N ASN A 182 10.27 -11.10 18.59
CA ASN A 182 10.17 -12.55 18.47
C ASN A 182 10.99 -13.16 19.62
N GLY A 183 10.32 -13.95 20.48
CA GLY A 183 10.94 -14.57 21.66
C GLY A 183 11.97 -15.63 21.32
#